data_AF-A0A1Q4EYP5-F1
#
_entry.id   AF-A0A1Q4EYP5-F1
#
_cell.length_a   1.000
_cell.length_b   1.000
_cell.length_c   1.000
_cell.angle_alpha   90.00
_cell.angle_beta   90.00
_cell.angle_gamma   90.00
#
_symmetry.space_group_name_H-M   'P 1'
#
loop_
_entity.id
_entity.type
_entity.pdbx_description
1 polymer ?
#
loop_
_entity_poly.entity_id
_entity_poly.type
_entity_poly.pdbx_seq_one_letter_code
_entity_poly.pdbx_strand_id
1 'polypeptide(L)'
;MHSRYLVVFSIIMLFACNNPSGSREKQSAGKDAEIIGCYSPKTSDKEWYTSGKKAPRFDGLGGIDFRISTSSKEAQEYFNQGMMLAYGFNHAEAARSFYEATRLDPSCAMAYWGYAYVLGPNYNGGMEEDNFQRAYEASVKAKSLIGNCTPKETALIEALTTRYAAQPPVDRSPLDIAYTAAMKKVYAQYPADPDIGALYAEAMMNLHPWDLYDKTTKAPKAWTPELLAVLEHLIKINPKHPGAHHFYVHAMEASATPEKALGSAKLLETVVPGSGHLVHMPSHIYINTGDYHQGSLANIRAVEIDSVYTTACHAQGVYPLSYYPHNYHFLAATATLEGNSAVAWEASKQLQLHTATDIMRLPEWGTLQHYYIIPYYVAVKLSMWDTILSIAAPAKGLVYPKAIWHYARGMAYLGKHDMSNAQKEMDSLLILTADTSLQHLTVWGINTTADLVQIAVKVLEAGIVFRQNQTARSVSLLEEAVVIEDDLNYNEPPDWFFSVRHHLGAVLLKAGKYSEAEKVYNRDLQTWRKNGWALIGLYNALELQNKHSEAQSAKAAFEEAWKYADFKIRSSSDIAE
;
A
#
# COMPACT_ATOMS: atom_id res chain seq x y z
N MET A 1 -53.62 35.16 -21.05
CA MET A 1 -53.87 34.06 -22.01
C MET A 1 -53.01 32.88 -21.56
N HIS A 2 -53.36 32.01 -20.61
CA HIS A 2 -54.48 31.05 -20.49
C HIS A 2 -54.63 30.10 -21.68
N SER A 3 -54.01 28.92 -21.58
CA SER A 3 -54.57 27.59 -21.85
C SER A 3 -53.46 26.53 -21.72
N ARG A 4 -53.65 25.29 -21.31
CA ARG A 4 -54.60 24.54 -20.45
C ARG A 4 -54.16 23.08 -20.59
N TYR A 5 -54.06 22.37 -19.47
CA TYR A 5 -53.85 20.92 -19.39
C TYR A 5 -54.95 20.12 -20.10
N LEU A 6 -54.64 18.92 -20.60
CA LEU A 6 -55.59 17.81 -20.54
C LEU A 6 -54.90 16.44 -20.49
N VAL A 7 -55.14 15.76 -19.36
CA VAL A 7 -54.93 14.33 -19.08
C VAL A 7 -56.19 13.60 -19.53
N VAL A 8 -56.05 12.42 -20.18
CA VAL A 8 -57.14 11.43 -20.22
C VAL A 8 -56.58 10.03 -19.95
N PHE A 9 -57.30 9.35 -19.06
CA PHE A 9 -57.07 8.05 -18.48
C PHE A 9 -57.87 6.98 -19.26
N SER A 10 -57.28 5.79 -19.42
CA SER A 10 -57.87 4.47 -19.10
C SER A 10 -58.79 3.65 -20.03
N ILE A 11 -58.49 2.33 -20.02
CA ILE A 11 -59.34 1.11 -19.95
C ILE A 11 -59.58 0.26 -21.23
N ILE A 12 -58.82 -0.85 -21.29
CA ILE A 12 -59.18 -2.30 -21.35
C ILE A 12 -60.35 -2.75 -22.24
N MET A 13 -60.10 -3.76 -23.10
CA MET A 13 -60.96 -4.95 -23.26
C MET A 13 -60.20 -6.13 -23.90
N LEU A 14 -60.34 -7.30 -23.27
CA LEU A 14 -59.90 -8.64 -23.68
C LEU A 14 -60.86 -9.24 -24.73
N PHE A 15 -60.34 -10.03 -25.66
CA PHE A 15 -61.06 -11.21 -26.17
C PHE A 15 -60.08 -12.33 -26.53
N ALA A 16 -60.34 -13.51 -25.95
CA ALA A 16 -59.72 -14.78 -26.28
C ALA A 16 -60.67 -15.61 -27.15
N CYS A 17 -60.13 -16.43 -28.07
CA CYS A 17 -60.72 -17.68 -28.55
C CYS A 17 -59.66 -18.60 -29.21
N ASN A 18 -59.60 -19.84 -28.72
CA ASN A 18 -58.95 -21.10 -29.21
C ASN A 18 -59.28 -21.42 -30.69
N ASN A 19 -58.64 -22.31 -31.49
CA ASN A 19 -57.63 -23.40 -31.45
C ASN A 19 -57.36 -23.80 -32.96
N PRO A 20 -56.75 -24.94 -33.36
CA PRO A 20 -55.37 -25.41 -33.26
C PRO A 20 -54.75 -25.87 -34.63
N SER A 21 -53.43 -25.83 -34.80
CA SER A 21 -52.61 -26.73 -35.63
C SER A 21 -51.16 -26.21 -35.50
N GLY A 22 -50.13 -26.99 -35.22
CA GLY A 22 -49.87 -28.36 -35.65
C GLY A 22 -48.68 -28.36 -36.61
N SER A 23 -47.55 -27.74 -36.25
CA SER A 23 -46.28 -27.93 -36.96
C SER A 23 -45.11 -27.86 -35.99
N ARG A 24 -44.36 -28.97 -35.92
CA ARG A 24 -43.14 -29.16 -35.13
C ARG A 24 -42.06 -28.19 -35.61
N GLU A 25 -41.59 -27.32 -34.73
CA GLU A 25 -40.29 -26.67 -34.87
C GLU A 25 -39.40 -26.96 -33.67
N LYS A 26 -38.12 -27.19 -33.99
CA LYS A 26 -37.07 -27.71 -33.14
C LYS A 26 -36.83 -26.81 -31.92
N GLN A 27 -36.80 -27.42 -30.74
CA GLN A 27 -36.22 -26.83 -29.53
C GLN A 27 -34.76 -26.41 -29.81
N SER A 28 -34.55 -25.10 -29.91
CA SER A 28 -33.26 -24.49 -29.61
C SER A 28 -33.22 -24.24 -28.12
N ALA A 29 -32.20 -24.80 -27.47
CA ALA A 29 -31.95 -24.72 -26.04
C ALA A 29 -31.94 -23.27 -25.53
N GLY A 30 -32.42 -23.11 -24.29
CA GLY A 30 -32.59 -21.84 -23.61
C GLY A 30 -31.30 -21.06 -23.51
N LYS A 31 -31.44 -19.73 -23.63
CA LYS A 31 -30.45 -18.79 -23.10
C LYS A 31 -30.45 -18.97 -21.58
N ASP A 32 -29.35 -19.50 -21.06
CA ASP A 32 -29.06 -19.42 -19.63
C ASP A 32 -29.04 -17.94 -19.25
N ALA A 33 -30.02 -17.54 -18.46
CA ALA A 33 -29.96 -16.27 -17.75
C ALA A 33 -28.83 -16.40 -16.73
N GLU A 34 -27.73 -15.69 -16.96
CA GLU A 34 -26.67 -15.50 -15.96
C GLU A 34 -27.33 -14.96 -14.68
N ILE A 35 -27.43 -15.82 -13.68
CA ILE A 35 -27.72 -15.42 -12.32
C ILE A 35 -26.56 -14.52 -11.91
N ILE A 36 -26.84 -13.24 -11.68
CA ILE A 36 -25.92 -12.31 -11.03
C ILE A 36 -25.74 -12.80 -9.58
N GLY A 37 -24.85 -13.78 -9.41
CA GLY A 37 -24.35 -14.20 -8.11
C GLY A 37 -23.44 -13.11 -7.57
N CYS A 38 -23.45 -12.92 -6.25
CA CYS A 38 -22.49 -12.06 -5.57
C CYS A 38 -21.07 -12.45 -6.00
N TYR A 39 -20.36 -11.54 -6.67
CA TYR A 39 -18.96 -11.75 -7.05
C TYR A 39 -18.11 -11.80 -5.77
N SER A 40 -17.65 -12.99 -5.39
CA SER A 40 -16.63 -13.15 -4.36
C SER A 40 -15.27 -12.82 -4.95
N PRO A 41 -14.46 -11.91 -4.36
CA PRO A 41 -13.12 -11.63 -4.80
C PRO A 41 -12.27 -12.91 -4.72
N LYS A 42 -11.59 -13.22 -5.82
CA LYS A 42 -10.74 -14.41 -5.89
C LYS A 42 -9.37 -14.12 -5.27
N THR A 43 -9.06 -14.84 -4.21
CA THR A 43 -7.80 -14.71 -3.45
C THR A 43 -6.63 -15.48 -4.06
N SER A 44 -6.89 -16.43 -4.96
CA SER A 44 -5.86 -17.20 -5.68
C SER A 44 -6.12 -17.21 -7.18
N ASP A 45 -5.05 -17.37 -7.95
CA ASP A 45 -5.05 -17.43 -9.41
C ASP A 45 -5.06 -18.86 -9.98
N LYS A 46 -5.10 -19.89 -9.12
CA LYS A 46 -4.90 -21.30 -9.50
C LYS A 46 -5.82 -21.80 -10.62
N GLU A 47 -7.09 -21.38 -10.63
CA GLU A 47 -8.06 -21.75 -11.66
C GLU A 47 -7.69 -21.23 -13.06
N TRP A 48 -6.89 -20.16 -13.14
CA TRP A 48 -6.48 -19.58 -14.42
C TRP A 48 -5.65 -20.58 -15.24
N TYR A 49 -4.73 -21.31 -14.60
CA TYR A 49 -3.79 -22.23 -15.26
C TYR A 49 -4.48 -23.43 -15.93
N THR A 50 -5.69 -23.78 -15.52
CA THR A 50 -6.50 -24.85 -16.14
C THR A 50 -7.58 -24.34 -17.08
N SER A 51 -7.80 -23.02 -17.13
CA SER A 51 -8.87 -22.40 -17.92
C SER A 51 -8.60 -22.36 -19.44
N GLY A 52 -7.36 -22.60 -19.87
CA GLY A 52 -6.95 -22.47 -21.27
C GLY A 52 -6.85 -21.03 -21.77
N LYS A 53 -7.07 -20.03 -20.90
CA LYS A 53 -6.87 -18.62 -21.21
C LYS A 53 -5.40 -18.34 -21.52
N LYS A 54 -5.16 -17.45 -22.48
CA LYS A 54 -3.84 -16.94 -22.83
C LYS A 54 -3.49 -15.76 -21.93
N ALA A 55 -2.23 -15.65 -21.51
CA ALA A 55 -1.76 -14.50 -20.74
C ALA A 55 -1.88 -13.20 -21.56
N PRO A 56 -2.42 -12.11 -20.98
CA PRO A 56 -2.51 -10.83 -21.68
C PRO A 56 -1.13 -10.26 -22.01
N ARG A 57 -1.06 -9.46 -23.07
CA ARG A 57 0.11 -8.65 -23.41
C ARG A 57 -0.17 -7.20 -23.02
N PHE A 58 0.78 -6.58 -22.34
CA PHE A 58 0.63 -5.21 -21.86
C PHE A 58 1.58 -4.28 -22.59
N ASP A 59 1.07 -3.11 -22.95
CA ASP A 59 1.88 -2.01 -23.43
C ASP A 59 2.60 -1.31 -22.25
N GLY A 60 3.68 -0.59 -22.53
CA GLY A 60 4.40 0.18 -21.51
C GLY A 60 5.25 -0.65 -20.53
N LEU A 61 5.39 -1.97 -20.74
CA LEU A 61 6.27 -2.87 -19.96
C LEU A 61 7.61 -3.18 -20.65
N GLY A 62 8.04 -2.34 -21.58
CA GLY A 62 9.34 -2.48 -22.25
C GLY A 62 10.52 -2.05 -21.36
N GLY A 63 11.75 -2.42 -21.73
CA GLY A 63 12.97 -1.99 -21.03
C GLY A 63 13.85 -3.13 -20.50
N ILE A 64 13.39 -4.38 -20.60
CA ILE A 64 14.17 -5.58 -20.31
C ILE A 64 14.45 -6.33 -21.62
N ASP A 65 15.70 -6.76 -21.79
CA ASP A 65 16.13 -7.66 -22.86
C ASP A 65 16.87 -8.87 -22.27
N PHE A 66 16.12 -9.67 -21.49
CA PHE A 66 16.66 -10.88 -20.88
C PHE A 66 16.62 -12.02 -21.90
N ARG A 67 17.64 -12.10 -22.74
CA ARG A 67 17.73 -13.14 -23.77
C ARG A 67 17.81 -14.54 -23.15
N ILE A 68 16.94 -15.42 -23.60
CA ILE A 68 16.86 -16.84 -23.18
C ILE A 68 17.07 -17.79 -24.35
N SER A 69 17.45 -19.03 -24.06
CA SER A 69 17.64 -20.13 -25.01
C SER A 69 16.29 -20.68 -25.46
N THR A 70 15.67 -19.97 -26.40
CA THR A 70 14.46 -20.38 -27.11
C THR A 70 14.53 -19.98 -28.58
N SER A 71 13.85 -20.73 -29.44
CA SER A 71 13.61 -20.33 -30.83
C SER A 71 12.26 -19.62 -31.04
N SER A 72 11.39 -19.65 -30.01
CA SER A 72 10.09 -19.01 -30.05
C SER A 72 10.21 -17.54 -29.68
N LYS A 73 10.04 -16.66 -30.67
CA LYS A 73 10.01 -15.21 -30.45
C LYS A 73 8.94 -14.81 -29.43
N GLU A 74 7.78 -15.45 -29.49
CA GLU A 74 6.67 -15.15 -28.58
C GLU A 74 6.98 -15.60 -27.14
N ALA A 75 7.65 -16.75 -26.96
CA ALA A 75 8.09 -17.18 -25.63
C ALA A 75 9.11 -16.19 -25.02
N GLN A 76 10.06 -15.69 -25.82
CA GLN A 76 11.00 -14.65 -25.41
C GLN A 76 10.30 -13.35 -24.99
N GLU A 77 9.27 -12.93 -25.74
CA GLU A 77 8.49 -11.74 -25.42
C GLU A 77 7.72 -11.89 -24.11
N TYR A 78 7.08 -13.04 -23.87
CA TYR A 78 6.40 -13.33 -22.61
C TYR A 78 7.37 -13.45 -21.44
N PHE A 79 8.57 -14.01 -21.67
CA PHE A 79 9.61 -14.06 -20.65
C PHE A 79 10.04 -12.64 -20.22
N ASN A 80 10.32 -11.74 -21.17
CA ASN A 80 10.70 -10.36 -20.85
C ASN A 80 9.56 -9.60 -20.13
N GLN A 81 8.30 -9.82 -20.53
CA GLN A 81 7.15 -9.26 -19.82
C GLN A 81 7.05 -9.80 -18.39
N GLY A 82 7.24 -11.11 -18.20
CA GLY A 82 7.25 -11.75 -16.89
C GLY A 82 8.33 -11.17 -15.98
N MET A 83 9.54 -10.95 -16.50
CA MET A 83 10.62 -10.29 -15.75
C MET A 83 10.27 -8.85 -15.36
N MET A 84 9.67 -8.07 -16.26
CA MET A 84 9.27 -6.70 -15.96
C MET A 84 8.17 -6.65 -14.89
N LEU A 85 7.17 -7.52 -15.01
CA LEU A 85 6.09 -7.65 -14.03
C LEU A 85 6.61 -8.10 -12.67
N ALA A 86 7.61 -9.00 -12.64
CA ALA A 86 8.29 -9.39 -11.41
C ALA A 86 9.03 -8.20 -10.77
N TYR A 87 9.76 -7.40 -11.54
CA TYR A 87 10.35 -6.16 -11.02
C TYR A 87 9.32 -5.13 -10.58
N GLY A 88 8.11 -5.12 -11.12
CA GLY A 88 6.99 -4.31 -10.64
C GLY A 88 6.13 -4.99 -9.58
N PHE A 89 6.59 -6.10 -8.98
CA PHE A 89 5.87 -6.92 -8.00
C PHE A 89 4.44 -7.37 -8.38
N ASN A 90 4.08 -7.35 -9.66
CA ASN A 90 2.87 -7.98 -10.16
C ASN A 90 3.12 -9.47 -10.42
N HIS A 91 3.35 -10.22 -9.33
CA HIS A 91 3.79 -11.61 -9.38
C HIS A 91 2.76 -12.54 -10.04
N ALA A 92 1.47 -12.30 -9.85
CA ALA A 92 0.42 -13.11 -10.46
C ALA A 92 0.47 -13.02 -12.01
N GLU A 93 0.56 -11.82 -12.58
CA GLU A 93 0.68 -11.68 -14.04
C GLU A 93 2.04 -12.09 -14.58
N ALA A 94 3.10 -11.91 -13.79
CA ALA A 94 4.40 -12.45 -14.13
C ALA A 94 4.35 -13.98 -14.24
N ALA A 95 3.72 -14.66 -13.28
CA ALA A 95 3.53 -16.11 -13.26
C ALA A 95 2.74 -16.57 -14.49
N ARG A 96 1.63 -15.89 -14.83
CA ARG A 96 0.86 -16.16 -16.06
C ARG A 96 1.70 -15.98 -17.32
N SER A 97 2.53 -14.93 -17.38
CA SER A 97 3.40 -14.64 -18.53
C SER A 97 4.46 -15.74 -18.70
N PHE A 98 5.14 -16.13 -17.63
CA PHE A 98 6.11 -17.24 -17.69
C PHE A 98 5.44 -18.57 -18.03
N TYR A 99 4.27 -18.84 -17.46
CA TYR A 99 3.51 -20.06 -17.77
C TYR A 99 3.10 -20.12 -19.24
N GLU A 100 2.64 -19.00 -19.83
CA GLU A 100 2.36 -18.95 -21.27
C GLU A 100 3.62 -19.19 -22.11
N ALA A 101 4.78 -18.68 -21.69
CA ALA A 101 6.06 -19.02 -22.33
C ALA A 101 6.35 -20.54 -22.30
N THR A 102 6.00 -21.25 -21.20
CA THR A 102 6.14 -22.72 -21.16
C THR A 102 5.19 -23.45 -22.11
N ARG A 103 4.00 -22.89 -22.38
CA ARG A 103 3.05 -23.45 -23.35
C ARG A 103 3.53 -23.27 -24.78
N LEU A 104 4.18 -22.14 -25.06
CA LEU A 104 4.70 -21.79 -26.39
C LEU A 104 6.01 -22.53 -26.71
N ASP A 105 6.87 -22.75 -25.72
CA ASP A 105 8.09 -23.56 -25.85
C ASP A 105 8.27 -24.46 -24.62
N PRO A 106 7.75 -25.70 -24.65
CA PRO A 106 7.87 -26.66 -23.56
C PRO A 106 9.30 -27.15 -23.29
N SER A 107 10.26 -26.82 -24.16
CA SER A 107 11.67 -27.16 -24.01
C SER A 107 12.51 -26.00 -23.43
N CYS A 108 11.91 -24.82 -23.28
CA CYS A 108 12.55 -23.63 -22.70
C CYS A 108 12.70 -23.78 -21.18
N ALA A 109 13.92 -24.11 -20.73
CA ALA A 109 14.21 -24.24 -19.30
C ALA A 109 13.95 -22.92 -18.53
N MET A 110 14.26 -21.78 -19.14
CA MET A 110 14.11 -20.48 -18.49
C MET A 110 12.65 -20.07 -18.29
N ALA A 111 11.71 -20.50 -19.14
CA ALA A 111 10.29 -20.25 -18.90
C ALA A 111 9.80 -20.91 -17.60
N TYR A 112 10.23 -22.15 -17.33
CA TYR A 112 9.97 -22.83 -16.06
C TYR A 112 10.73 -22.19 -14.88
N TRP A 113 11.97 -21.73 -15.11
CA TRP A 113 12.72 -20.97 -14.11
C TRP A 113 11.99 -19.68 -13.70
N GLY A 114 11.50 -18.90 -14.65
CA GLY A 114 10.80 -17.64 -14.38
C GLY A 114 9.50 -17.88 -13.61
N TYR A 115 8.74 -18.91 -14.01
CA TYR A 115 7.53 -19.33 -13.28
C TYR A 115 7.85 -19.74 -11.84
N ALA A 116 8.89 -20.56 -11.63
CA ALA A 116 9.34 -20.92 -10.29
C ALA A 116 9.87 -19.72 -9.50
N TYR A 117 10.58 -18.78 -10.13
CA TYR A 117 11.16 -17.61 -9.49
C TYR A 117 10.08 -16.71 -8.86
N VAL A 118 9.03 -16.39 -9.62
CA VAL A 118 8.04 -15.40 -9.20
C VAL A 118 6.96 -15.97 -8.25
N LEU A 119 6.80 -17.29 -8.21
CA LEU A 119 5.98 -17.96 -7.20
C LEU A 119 6.63 -17.96 -5.80
N GLY A 120 7.92 -17.62 -5.70
CA GLY A 120 8.60 -17.43 -4.42
C GLY A 120 8.24 -16.10 -3.73
N PRO A 121 8.76 -15.85 -2.52
CA PRO A 121 8.52 -14.59 -1.81
C PRO A 121 9.19 -13.40 -2.51
N ASN A 122 8.73 -12.20 -2.18
CA ASN A 122 9.42 -10.93 -2.47
C ASN A 122 9.51 -10.08 -1.19
N TYR A 123 10.05 -8.88 -1.30
CA TYR A 123 10.27 -8.00 -0.14
C TYR A 123 8.97 -7.63 0.59
N ASN A 124 7.88 -7.48 -0.16
CA ASN A 124 6.57 -7.03 0.32
C ASN A 124 5.64 -8.19 0.69
N GLY A 125 6.03 -9.44 0.48
CA GLY A 125 5.13 -10.58 0.65
C GLY A 125 5.83 -11.93 0.77
N GLY A 126 5.38 -12.70 1.77
CA GLY A 126 5.73 -14.11 1.91
C GLY A 126 5.20 -14.98 0.76
N MET A 127 5.51 -16.27 0.82
CA MET A 127 5.05 -17.23 -0.19
C MET A 127 3.73 -17.85 0.22
N GLU A 128 2.74 -17.79 -0.68
CA GLU A 128 1.42 -18.42 -0.48
C GLU A 128 1.55 -19.96 -0.46
N GLU A 129 0.74 -20.63 0.37
CA GLU A 129 0.80 -22.09 0.55
C GLU A 129 0.61 -22.88 -0.76
N ASP A 130 -0.26 -22.41 -1.66
CA ASP A 130 -0.52 -23.05 -2.94
C ASP A 130 0.59 -22.82 -3.99
N ASN A 131 1.56 -21.94 -3.70
CA ASN A 131 2.71 -21.68 -4.56
C ASN A 131 3.85 -22.68 -4.35
N PHE A 132 4.01 -23.26 -3.15
CA PHE A 132 5.19 -24.08 -2.82
C PHE A 132 5.38 -25.26 -3.77
N GLN A 133 4.34 -26.07 -3.95
CA GLN A 133 4.42 -27.26 -4.81
C GLN A 133 4.66 -26.87 -6.28
N ARG A 134 3.96 -25.83 -6.78
CA ARG A 134 4.08 -25.34 -8.16
C ARG A 134 5.50 -24.83 -8.44
N ALA A 135 6.07 -24.06 -7.52
CA ALA A 135 7.42 -23.52 -7.65
C ALA A 135 8.49 -24.63 -7.61
N TYR A 136 8.34 -25.61 -6.71
CA TYR A 136 9.23 -26.76 -6.65
C TYR A 136 9.21 -27.56 -7.97
N GLU A 137 8.03 -27.95 -8.44
CA GLU A 137 7.87 -28.71 -9.69
C GLU A 137 8.46 -27.98 -10.90
N ALA A 138 8.20 -26.68 -11.01
CA ALA A 138 8.76 -25.85 -12.08
C ALA A 138 10.29 -25.74 -11.99
N SER A 139 10.86 -25.62 -10.78
CA SER A 139 12.32 -25.60 -10.60
C SER A 139 13.00 -26.92 -11.00
N VAL A 140 12.38 -28.06 -10.67
CA VAL A 140 12.84 -29.39 -11.08
C VAL A 140 12.74 -29.54 -12.60
N LYS A 141 11.63 -29.07 -13.20
CA LYS A 141 11.43 -29.10 -14.64
C LYS A 141 12.48 -28.25 -15.37
N ALA A 142 12.76 -27.04 -14.90
CA ALA A 142 13.82 -26.18 -15.44
C ALA A 142 15.18 -26.90 -15.42
N LYS A 143 15.54 -27.52 -14.28
CA LYS A 143 16.77 -28.30 -14.15
C LYS A 143 16.85 -29.49 -15.11
N SER A 144 15.74 -30.17 -15.38
CA SER A 144 15.72 -31.29 -16.34
C SER A 144 15.99 -30.88 -17.79
N LEU A 145 15.79 -29.61 -18.12
CA LEU A 145 15.94 -29.06 -19.48
C LEU A 145 17.27 -28.30 -19.69
N ILE A 146 18.17 -28.35 -18.70
CA ILE A 146 19.39 -27.53 -18.65
C ILE A 146 20.38 -27.77 -19.81
N GLY A 147 20.30 -28.92 -20.49
CA GLY A 147 21.27 -29.32 -21.52
C GLY A 147 21.39 -28.38 -22.72
N ASN A 148 20.37 -27.57 -22.99
CA ASN A 148 20.35 -26.60 -24.10
C ASN A 148 20.58 -25.14 -23.63
N CYS A 149 20.91 -24.93 -22.35
CA CYS A 149 21.06 -23.61 -21.76
C CYS A 149 22.48 -23.05 -21.95
N THR A 150 22.58 -21.73 -21.99
CA THR A 150 23.84 -21.01 -21.86
C THR A 150 24.44 -21.19 -20.46
N PRO A 151 25.75 -20.95 -20.26
CA PRO A 151 26.36 -21.00 -18.93
C PRO A 151 25.67 -20.07 -17.90
N LYS A 152 25.17 -18.91 -18.36
CA LYS A 152 24.45 -17.95 -17.51
C LYS A 152 23.13 -18.52 -16.99
N GLU A 153 22.34 -19.08 -17.90
CA GLU A 153 21.06 -19.71 -17.57
C GLU A 153 21.25 -20.94 -16.68
N THR A 154 22.25 -21.77 -16.97
CA THR A 154 22.63 -22.92 -16.13
C THR A 154 22.90 -22.48 -14.70
N ALA A 155 23.70 -21.43 -14.49
CA ALA A 155 24.01 -20.91 -13.15
C ALA A 155 22.75 -20.41 -12.41
N LEU A 156 21.84 -19.72 -13.10
CA LEU A 156 20.57 -19.24 -12.53
C LEU A 156 19.61 -20.39 -12.18
N ILE A 157 19.53 -21.42 -13.02
CA ILE A 157 18.71 -22.62 -12.78
C ILE A 157 19.25 -23.38 -11.57
N GLU A 158 20.57 -23.59 -11.50
CA GLU A 158 21.19 -24.23 -10.34
C GLU A 158 20.94 -23.45 -9.05
N ALA A 159 21.11 -22.13 -9.07
CA ALA A 159 20.81 -21.29 -7.91
C ALA A 159 19.34 -21.37 -7.49
N LEU A 160 18.39 -21.27 -8.43
CA LEU A 160 16.97 -21.33 -8.09
C LEU A 160 16.57 -22.68 -7.49
N THR A 161 17.22 -23.78 -7.86
CA THR A 161 16.90 -25.09 -7.29
C THR A 161 17.21 -25.20 -5.80
N THR A 162 18.03 -24.31 -5.23
CA THR A 162 18.27 -24.27 -3.77
C THR A 162 17.18 -23.52 -3.01
N ARG A 163 16.30 -22.78 -3.72
CA ARG A 163 15.22 -21.99 -3.13
C ARG A 163 14.02 -22.84 -2.68
N TYR A 164 13.91 -24.07 -3.17
CA TYR A 164 12.75 -24.92 -2.96
C TYR A 164 13.12 -26.32 -2.49
N ALA A 165 12.21 -26.93 -1.73
CA ALA A 165 12.27 -28.30 -1.29
C ALA A 165 10.99 -29.04 -1.70
N ALA A 166 11.08 -30.36 -1.89
CA ALA A 166 9.93 -31.19 -2.29
C ALA A 166 8.78 -31.17 -1.29
N GLN A 167 9.12 -31.00 -0.01
CA GLN A 167 8.16 -30.81 1.07
C GLN A 167 8.39 -29.40 1.64
N PRO A 168 7.36 -28.54 1.70
CA PRO A 168 7.49 -27.21 2.26
C PRO A 168 7.94 -27.29 3.72
N PRO A 169 9.02 -26.60 4.12
CA PRO A 169 9.42 -26.55 5.51
C PRO A 169 8.49 -25.61 6.29
N VAL A 170 8.35 -25.84 7.60
CA VAL A 170 7.67 -24.90 8.51
C VAL A 170 8.43 -23.57 8.57
N ASP A 171 9.76 -23.64 8.65
CA ASP A 171 10.65 -22.49 8.56
C ASP A 171 11.41 -22.51 7.23
N ARG A 172 11.16 -21.51 6.39
CA ARG A 172 11.79 -21.34 5.07
C ARG A 172 13.14 -20.64 5.12
N SER A 173 13.52 -20.04 6.25
CA SER A 173 14.75 -19.24 6.38
C SER A 173 16.00 -19.97 5.85
N PRO A 174 16.19 -21.28 6.11
CA PRO A 174 17.33 -22.01 5.54
C PRO A 174 17.34 -22.05 4.00
N LEU A 175 16.18 -22.10 3.34
CA LEU A 175 16.07 -22.07 1.87
C LEU A 175 16.39 -20.69 1.31
N ASP A 176 15.90 -19.63 1.96
CA ASP A 176 16.15 -18.26 1.53
C ASP A 176 17.65 -17.89 1.69
N ILE A 177 18.30 -18.37 2.77
CA ILE A 177 19.75 -18.28 2.98
C ILE A 177 20.50 -19.02 1.87
N ALA A 178 20.09 -20.25 1.55
CA ALA A 178 20.74 -21.07 0.52
C ALA A 178 20.62 -20.42 -0.87
N TYR A 179 19.44 -19.92 -1.23
CA TYR A 179 19.21 -19.20 -2.48
C TYR A 179 20.05 -17.93 -2.58
N THR A 180 20.08 -17.11 -1.52
CA THR A 180 20.89 -15.88 -1.50
C THR A 180 22.39 -16.19 -1.64
N ALA A 181 22.88 -17.23 -0.95
CA ALA A 181 24.25 -17.69 -1.09
C ALA A 181 24.58 -18.22 -2.49
N ALA A 182 23.63 -18.88 -3.15
CA ALA A 182 23.77 -19.32 -4.53
C ALA A 182 23.79 -18.13 -5.50
N MET A 183 22.86 -17.18 -5.36
CA MET A 183 22.80 -15.97 -6.16
C MET A 183 24.04 -15.08 -6.00
N LYS A 184 24.64 -15.03 -4.80
CA LYS A 184 25.93 -14.36 -4.58
C LYS A 184 27.03 -14.93 -5.48
N LYS A 185 27.07 -16.27 -5.65
CA LYS A 185 28.04 -16.92 -6.55
C LYS A 185 27.76 -16.59 -8.02
N VAL A 186 26.49 -16.54 -8.42
CA VAL A 186 26.10 -16.16 -9.78
C VAL A 186 26.49 -14.70 -10.06
N TYR A 187 26.20 -13.78 -9.14
CA TYR A 187 26.61 -12.37 -9.27
C TYR A 187 28.12 -12.20 -9.36
N ALA A 188 28.90 -12.96 -8.57
CA ALA A 188 30.35 -12.95 -8.66
C ALA A 188 30.89 -13.42 -10.03
N GLN A 189 30.19 -14.32 -10.72
CA GLN A 189 30.54 -14.77 -12.08
C GLN A 189 30.11 -13.77 -13.16
N TYR A 190 29.02 -13.04 -12.94
CA TYR A 190 28.43 -12.11 -13.91
C TYR A 190 28.19 -10.70 -13.32
N PRO A 191 29.21 -10.01 -12.77
CA PRO A 191 29.02 -8.76 -12.02
C PRO A 191 28.61 -7.55 -12.89
N ALA A 192 28.64 -7.70 -14.21
CA ALA A 192 28.23 -6.68 -15.18
C ALA A 192 26.83 -6.92 -15.75
N ASP A 193 26.18 -8.05 -15.41
CA ASP A 193 24.81 -8.34 -15.84
C ASP A 193 23.84 -7.73 -14.81
N PRO A 194 23.05 -6.71 -15.20
CA PRO A 194 22.28 -5.95 -14.24
C PRO A 194 21.05 -6.73 -13.73
N ASP A 195 20.49 -7.62 -14.53
CA ASP A 195 19.36 -8.46 -14.12
C ASP A 195 19.82 -9.48 -13.06
N ILE A 196 21.02 -10.06 -13.22
CA ILE A 196 21.61 -10.95 -12.20
C ILE A 196 21.85 -10.21 -10.88
N GLY A 197 22.42 -9.01 -10.93
CA GLY A 197 22.62 -8.22 -9.72
C GLY A 197 21.30 -7.83 -9.06
N ALA A 198 20.26 -7.49 -9.85
CA ALA A 198 18.94 -7.17 -9.30
C ALA A 198 18.30 -8.39 -8.60
N LEU A 199 18.38 -9.57 -9.21
CA LEU A 199 17.93 -10.83 -8.58
C LEU A 199 18.70 -11.16 -7.29
N TYR A 200 20.00 -10.85 -7.24
CA TYR A 200 20.79 -11.01 -6.02
C TYR A 200 20.42 -9.99 -4.95
N ALA A 201 20.21 -8.73 -5.32
CA ALA A 201 19.76 -7.68 -4.40
C ALA A 201 18.40 -8.03 -3.78
N GLU A 202 17.43 -8.48 -4.58
CA GLU A 202 16.14 -8.96 -4.10
C GLU A 202 16.31 -10.15 -3.13
N ALA A 203 17.16 -11.12 -3.45
CA ALA A 203 17.43 -12.25 -2.56
C ALA A 203 17.96 -11.79 -1.19
N MET A 204 18.87 -10.81 -1.15
CA MET A 204 19.35 -10.22 0.11
C MET A 204 18.24 -9.48 0.87
N MET A 205 17.38 -8.75 0.16
CA MET A 205 16.23 -8.06 0.76
C MET A 205 15.24 -9.05 1.39
N ASN A 206 14.98 -10.18 0.73
CA ASN A 206 14.07 -11.22 1.23
C ASN A 206 14.57 -11.93 2.50
N LEU A 207 15.86 -11.85 2.84
CA LEU A 207 16.37 -12.34 4.13
C LEU A 207 15.97 -11.43 5.30
N HIS A 208 15.71 -10.16 5.02
CA HIS A 208 15.48 -9.11 6.01
C HIS A 208 14.34 -8.18 5.58
N PRO A 209 13.14 -8.70 5.28
CA PRO A 209 12.01 -7.89 4.82
C PRO A 209 11.71 -6.82 5.87
N TRP A 210 11.62 -5.56 5.43
CA TRP A 210 11.37 -4.38 6.28
C TRP A 210 12.39 -4.12 7.40
N ASP A 211 13.50 -4.86 7.46
CA ASP A 211 14.47 -4.80 8.55
C ASP A 211 15.86 -4.34 8.10
N LEU A 212 15.96 -3.22 7.38
CA LEU A 212 17.24 -2.73 6.81
C LEU A 212 17.94 -1.66 7.66
N TYR A 213 17.21 -1.02 8.58
CA TYR A 213 17.75 0.02 9.44
C TYR A 213 17.29 -0.19 10.87
N ASP A 214 18.11 0.25 11.82
CA ASP A 214 17.67 0.38 13.20
C ASP A 214 16.54 1.42 13.27
N LYS A 215 15.45 1.05 13.93
CA LYS A 215 14.23 1.85 13.99
C LYS A 215 14.46 3.24 14.59
N THR A 216 15.23 3.31 15.68
CA THR A 216 15.39 4.52 16.50
C THR A 216 16.50 5.41 15.97
N THR A 217 17.68 4.83 15.75
CA THR A 217 18.86 5.56 15.31
C THR A 217 18.90 5.76 13.80
N LYS A 218 18.08 5.03 13.05
CA LYS A 218 18.08 4.99 11.58
C LYS A 218 19.44 4.57 10.99
N ALA A 219 20.30 3.95 11.81
CA ALA A 219 21.58 3.42 11.38
C ALA A 219 21.38 2.16 10.52
N PRO A 220 22.15 1.97 9.44
CA PRO A 220 22.04 0.76 8.63
C PRO A 220 22.39 -0.49 9.46
N LYS A 221 21.59 -1.55 9.32
CA LYS A 221 21.92 -2.86 9.89
C LYS A 221 23.10 -3.51 9.16
N ALA A 222 23.68 -4.56 9.75
CA ALA A 222 24.92 -5.17 9.28
C ALA A 222 24.86 -5.67 7.80
N TRP A 223 23.68 -6.05 7.32
CA TRP A 223 23.46 -6.55 5.96
C TRP A 223 23.17 -5.46 4.92
N THR A 224 22.84 -4.24 5.34
CA THR A 224 22.39 -3.17 4.45
C THR A 224 23.50 -2.58 3.56
N PRO A 225 24.75 -2.38 4.05
CA PRO A 225 25.80 -1.81 3.21
C PRO A 225 26.14 -2.65 1.96
N GLU A 226 26.14 -3.97 2.05
CA GLU A 226 26.39 -4.85 0.88
C GLU A 226 25.27 -4.73 -0.15
N LEU A 227 24.01 -4.71 0.31
CA LEU A 227 22.83 -4.49 -0.55
C LEU A 227 22.92 -3.16 -1.31
N LEU A 228 23.19 -2.06 -0.60
CA LEU A 228 23.30 -0.73 -1.22
C LEU A 228 24.46 -0.68 -2.22
N ALA A 229 25.62 -1.27 -1.90
CA ALA A 229 26.76 -1.30 -2.80
C ALA A 229 26.46 -2.04 -4.11
N VAL A 230 25.70 -3.15 -4.05
CA VAL A 230 25.23 -3.84 -5.26
C VAL A 230 24.29 -2.94 -6.06
N LEU A 231 23.24 -2.39 -5.45
CA LEU A 231 22.25 -1.55 -6.14
C LEU A 231 22.88 -0.30 -6.77
N GLU A 232 23.77 0.39 -6.05
CA GLU A 232 24.45 1.59 -6.55
C GLU A 232 25.39 1.26 -7.73
N HIS A 233 26.08 0.11 -7.67
CA HIS A 233 26.85 -0.39 -8.81
C HIS A 233 25.95 -0.66 -10.03
N LEU A 234 24.80 -1.30 -9.82
CA LEU A 234 23.84 -1.59 -10.89
C LEU A 234 23.29 -0.33 -11.55
N ILE A 235 22.88 0.65 -10.74
CA ILE A 235 22.42 1.96 -11.24
C ILE A 235 23.53 2.66 -12.02
N LYS A 236 24.80 2.52 -11.62
CA LYS A 236 25.92 3.10 -12.35
C LYS A 236 26.14 2.45 -13.71
N ILE A 237 26.08 1.12 -13.82
CA ILE A 237 26.34 0.41 -15.09
C ILE A 237 25.12 0.35 -16.01
N ASN A 238 23.92 0.42 -15.45
CA ASN A 238 22.66 0.50 -16.18
C ASN A 238 21.72 1.53 -15.52
N PRO A 239 21.88 2.83 -15.82
CA PRO A 239 21.15 3.93 -15.18
C PRO A 239 19.65 3.97 -15.43
N LYS A 240 19.10 3.01 -16.18
CA LYS A 240 17.66 2.90 -16.46
C LYS A 240 17.09 1.55 -16.06
N HIS A 241 17.83 0.74 -15.30
CA HIS A 241 17.36 -0.59 -14.94
C HIS A 241 16.23 -0.52 -13.89
N PRO A 242 14.98 -0.89 -14.25
CA PRO A 242 13.83 -0.66 -13.37
C PRO A 242 13.93 -1.42 -12.04
N GLY A 243 14.36 -2.69 -12.05
CA GLY A 243 14.51 -3.49 -10.82
C GLY A 243 15.50 -2.87 -9.82
N ALA A 244 16.70 -2.48 -10.24
CA ALA A 244 17.68 -1.80 -9.40
C ALA A 244 17.15 -0.49 -8.79
N HIS A 245 16.44 0.34 -9.58
CA HIS A 245 15.87 1.59 -9.06
C HIS A 245 14.72 1.33 -8.07
N HIS A 246 13.86 0.37 -8.36
CA HIS A 246 12.78 -0.05 -7.46
C HIS A 246 13.34 -0.55 -6.13
N PHE A 247 14.25 -1.52 -6.15
CA PHE A 247 14.85 -2.09 -4.95
C PHE A 247 15.67 -1.05 -4.18
N TYR A 248 16.29 -0.07 -4.85
CA TYR A 248 16.97 1.04 -4.18
C TYR A 248 16.01 2.00 -3.47
N VAL A 249 14.79 2.20 -3.98
CA VAL A 249 13.76 2.96 -3.26
C VAL A 249 13.42 2.26 -1.94
N HIS A 250 13.06 0.98 -1.99
CA HIS A 250 12.77 0.19 -0.79
C HIS A 250 13.96 0.12 0.18
N ALA A 251 15.18 -0.05 -0.35
CA ALA A 251 16.39 -0.09 0.48
C ALA A 251 16.74 1.24 1.16
N MET A 252 16.07 2.35 0.79
CA MET A 252 16.39 3.70 1.28
C MET A 252 15.25 4.36 2.06
N GLU A 253 14.00 3.92 1.88
CA GLU A 253 12.79 4.58 2.41
C GLU A 253 12.76 4.71 3.94
N ALA A 254 13.28 3.70 4.66
CA ALA A 254 13.36 3.71 6.12
C ALA A 254 14.67 4.31 6.67
N SER A 255 15.59 4.77 5.81
CA SER A 255 16.91 5.26 6.19
C SER A 255 16.90 6.65 6.83
N ALA A 256 18.04 7.09 7.38
CA ALA A 256 18.24 8.47 7.81
C ALA A 256 18.35 9.48 6.64
N THR A 257 18.65 8.98 5.44
CA THR A 257 18.92 9.80 4.24
C THR A 257 18.12 9.33 3.02
N PRO A 258 16.77 9.28 3.10
CA PRO A 258 15.93 8.81 1.99
C PRO A 258 16.11 9.67 0.73
N GLU A 259 16.58 10.92 0.87
CA GLU A 259 16.85 11.83 -0.24
C GLU A 259 17.88 11.31 -1.26
N LYS A 260 18.75 10.37 -0.88
CA LYS A 260 19.68 9.75 -1.84
C LYS A 260 18.95 8.98 -2.95
N ALA A 261 17.74 8.49 -2.69
CA ALA A 261 16.93 7.77 -3.67
C ALA A 261 16.05 8.69 -4.54
N LEU A 262 16.11 10.02 -4.40
CA LEU A 262 15.29 10.94 -5.21
C LEU A 262 15.53 10.78 -6.72
N GLY A 263 16.76 10.47 -7.13
CA GLY A 263 17.07 10.18 -8.54
C GLY A 263 16.35 8.93 -9.05
N SER A 264 16.34 7.85 -8.25
CA SER A 264 15.60 6.62 -8.56
C SER A 264 14.10 6.85 -8.56
N ALA A 265 13.56 7.53 -7.54
CA ALA A 265 12.16 7.92 -7.48
C ALA A 265 11.75 8.71 -8.74
N LYS A 266 12.55 9.71 -9.15
CA LYS A 266 12.21 10.52 -10.32
C LYS A 266 12.20 9.71 -11.62
N LEU A 267 13.13 8.76 -11.77
CA LEU A 267 13.18 7.90 -12.95
C LEU A 267 11.96 6.96 -13.03
N LEU A 268 11.59 6.34 -11.90
CA LEU A 268 10.50 5.37 -11.81
C LEU A 268 9.14 5.95 -12.21
N GLU A 269 8.93 7.26 -12.07
CA GLU A 269 7.74 7.95 -12.56
C GLU A 269 7.40 7.69 -14.04
N THR A 270 8.39 7.32 -14.86
CA THR A 270 8.24 7.27 -16.33
C THR A 270 8.94 6.10 -17.03
N VAL A 271 9.86 5.40 -16.37
CA VAL A 271 10.71 4.39 -17.03
C VAL A 271 9.94 3.16 -17.49
N VAL A 272 8.88 2.77 -16.76
CA VAL A 272 7.98 1.65 -17.09
C VAL A 272 6.53 2.10 -16.90
N PRO A 273 5.98 2.90 -17.83
CA PRO A 273 4.69 3.56 -17.63
C PRO A 273 3.48 2.61 -17.65
N GLY A 274 3.67 1.35 -18.05
CA GLY A 274 2.64 0.31 -17.98
C GLY A 274 2.56 -0.41 -16.63
N SER A 275 3.45 -0.10 -15.67
CA SER A 275 3.45 -0.71 -14.34
C SER A 275 2.95 0.29 -13.29
N GLY A 276 1.72 0.10 -12.82
CA GLY A 276 1.13 0.96 -11.78
C GLY A 276 1.99 0.98 -10.51
N HIS A 277 2.45 -0.19 -10.06
CA HIS A 277 3.34 -0.28 -8.89
C HIS A 277 4.67 0.47 -9.08
N LEU A 278 5.38 0.32 -10.20
CA LEU A 278 6.63 1.08 -10.41
C LEU A 278 6.40 2.59 -10.49
N VAL A 279 5.27 3.04 -11.06
CA VAL A 279 4.89 4.45 -11.09
C VAL A 279 4.47 4.98 -9.71
N HIS A 280 4.01 4.10 -8.82
CA HIS A 280 3.67 4.37 -7.42
C HIS A 280 4.90 4.53 -6.51
N MET A 281 5.93 3.68 -6.70
CA MET A 281 7.13 3.62 -5.87
C MET A 281 7.80 4.97 -5.53
N PRO A 282 7.85 5.99 -6.40
CA PRO A 282 8.41 7.28 -6.05
C PRO A 282 7.79 7.89 -4.77
N SER A 283 6.52 7.60 -4.50
CA SER A 283 5.79 8.10 -3.32
C SER A 283 6.39 7.66 -1.98
N HIS A 284 7.08 6.52 -1.94
CA HIS A 284 7.78 5.98 -0.77
C HIS A 284 8.94 6.89 -0.35
N ILE A 285 9.64 7.50 -1.31
CA ILE A 285 10.68 8.50 -1.01
C ILE A 285 10.06 9.88 -0.79
N TYR A 286 9.05 10.26 -1.58
CA TYR A 286 8.44 11.60 -1.49
C TYR A 286 7.76 11.86 -0.15
N ILE A 287 7.08 10.87 0.44
CA ILE A 287 6.47 11.03 1.76
C ILE A 287 7.53 11.26 2.85
N ASN A 288 8.68 10.60 2.77
CA ASN A 288 9.77 10.72 3.74
C ASN A 288 10.64 11.99 3.53
N THR A 289 10.60 12.59 2.34
CA THR A 289 11.35 13.83 1.99
C THR A 289 10.50 15.10 2.05
N GLY A 290 9.21 14.96 2.31
CA GLY A 290 8.27 16.08 2.39
C GLY A 290 7.78 16.57 1.03
N ASP A 291 8.08 15.85 -0.05
CA ASP A 291 7.64 16.17 -1.41
C ASP A 291 6.23 15.62 -1.67
N TYR A 292 5.32 15.86 -0.73
CA TYR A 292 3.99 15.25 -0.66
C TYR A 292 3.19 15.40 -1.95
N HIS A 293 3.26 16.58 -2.60
CA HIS A 293 2.59 16.81 -3.89
C HIS A 293 3.07 15.88 -5.00
N GLN A 294 4.38 15.60 -5.07
CA GLN A 294 4.91 14.63 -6.03
C GLN A 294 4.42 13.22 -5.69
N GLY A 295 4.30 12.90 -4.40
CA GLY A 295 3.64 11.69 -3.90
C GLY A 295 2.21 11.57 -4.43
N SER A 296 1.39 12.60 -4.24
CA SER A 296 0.00 12.63 -4.74
C SER A 296 -0.06 12.40 -6.26
N LEU A 297 0.76 13.12 -7.03
CA LEU A 297 0.80 12.97 -8.49
C LEU A 297 1.26 11.59 -8.97
N ALA A 298 2.21 10.97 -8.28
CA ALA A 298 2.67 9.61 -8.59
C ALA A 298 1.51 8.60 -8.38
N ASN A 299 0.81 8.72 -7.25
CA ASN A 299 -0.31 7.84 -6.92
C ASN A 299 -1.53 8.02 -7.82
N ILE A 300 -1.86 9.26 -8.20
CA ILE A 300 -2.94 9.53 -9.18
C ILE A 300 -2.66 8.78 -10.49
N ARG A 301 -1.43 8.85 -10.99
CA ARG A 301 -1.00 8.12 -12.21
C ARG A 301 -1.05 6.61 -12.02
N ALA A 302 -0.54 6.10 -10.90
CA ALA A 302 -0.55 4.67 -10.61
C ALA A 302 -1.97 4.09 -10.53
N VAL A 303 -2.90 4.82 -9.88
CA VAL A 303 -4.31 4.47 -9.82
C VAL A 303 -4.93 4.38 -11.22
N GLU A 304 -4.65 5.35 -12.10
CA GLU A 304 -5.16 5.35 -13.47
C GLU A 304 -4.68 4.11 -14.25
N ILE A 305 -3.39 3.77 -14.14
CA ILE A 305 -2.78 2.61 -14.80
C ILE A 305 -3.40 1.30 -14.29
N ASP A 306 -3.48 1.12 -12.97
CA ASP A 306 -3.97 -0.13 -12.38
C ASP A 306 -5.50 -0.29 -12.52
N SER A 307 -6.26 0.80 -12.60
CA SER A 307 -7.71 0.75 -12.88
C SER A 307 -8.01 0.10 -14.24
N VAL A 308 -7.22 0.47 -15.27
CA VAL A 308 -7.32 -0.13 -16.61
C VAL A 308 -6.97 -1.61 -16.56
N TYR A 309 -5.87 -1.97 -15.89
CA TYR A 309 -5.42 -3.36 -15.77
C TYR A 309 -6.44 -4.25 -15.01
N THR A 310 -6.87 -3.83 -13.82
CA THR A 310 -7.77 -4.62 -12.96
C THR A 310 -9.12 -4.86 -13.64
N THR A 311 -9.65 -3.86 -14.35
CA THR A 311 -10.90 -3.97 -15.10
C THR A 311 -10.76 -4.87 -16.33
N ALA A 312 -9.68 -4.72 -17.10
CA ALA A 312 -9.49 -5.47 -18.35
C ALA A 312 -9.14 -6.95 -18.13
N CYS A 313 -8.41 -7.27 -17.06
CA CYS A 313 -7.88 -8.61 -16.81
C CYS A 313 -8.68 -9.41 -15.76
N HIS A 314 -9.66 -8.78 -15.11
CA HIS A 314 -10.36 -9.32 -13.93
C HIS A 314 -9.36 -9.87 -12.90
N ALA A 315 -8.31 -9.10 -12.61
CA ALA A 315 -7.16 -9.55 -11.83
C ALA A 315 -7.58 -10.24 -10.52
N GLN A 316 -6.79 -11.22 -10.07
CA GLN A 316 -7.01 -11.97 -8.84
C GLN A 316 -5.79 -11.92 -7.92
N GLY A 317 -5.97 -12.25 -6.64
CA GLY A 317 -4.89 -12.33 -5.65
C GLY A 317 -4.51 -10.99 -5.03
N VAL A 318 -3.33 -10.94 -4.41
CA VAL A 318 -2.87 -9.79 -3.59
C VAL A 318 -2.79 -8.47 -4.36
N TYR A 319 -2.48 -8.49 -5.66
CA TYR A 319 -2.32 -7.25 -6.43
C TYR A 319 -3.60 -6.39 -6.48
N PRO A 320 -4.75 -6.87 -7.00
CA PRO A 320 -6.00 -6.09 -7.00
C PRO A 320 -6.59 -5.89 -5.59
N LEU A 321 -6.30 -6.81 -4.65
CA LEU A 321 -6.91 -6.78 -3.32
C LEU A 321 -6.16 -5.87 -2.34
N SER A 322 -4.85 -5.66 -2.54
CA SER A 322 -4.03 -4.89 -1.62
C SER A 322 -3.10 -3.89 -2.31
N TYR A 323 -2.37 -4.24 -3.37
CA TYR A 323 -1.41 -3.30 -3.99
C TYR A 323 -2.10 -2.18 -4.78
N TYR A 324 -3.15 -2.46 -5.53
CA TYR A 324 -3.91 -1.41 -6.19
C TYR A 324 -4.59 -0.46 -5.16
N PRO A 325 -5.28 -0.97 -4.13
CA PRO A 325 -5.75 -0.13 -3.02
C PRO A 325 -4.64 0.66 -2.31
N HIS A 326 -3.42 0.12 -2.23
CA HIS A 326 -2.27 0.80 -1.63
C HIS A 326 -1.92 2.12 -2.33
N ASN A 327 -2.14 2.23 -3.64
CA ASN A 327 -1.98 3.50 -4.36
C ASN A 327 -2.97 4.57 -3.83
N TYR A 328 -4.22 4.19 -3.55
CA TYR A 328 -5.18 5.10 -2.90
C TYR A 328 -4.81 5.39 -1.44
N HIS A 329 -4.21 4.43 -0.73
CA HIS A 329 -3.72 4.61 0.64
C HIS A 329 -2.66 5.70 0.72
N PHE A 330 -1.62 5.61 -0.11
CA PHE A 330 -0.62 6.66 -0.23
C PHE A 330 -1.19 7.98 -0.73
N LEU A 331 -2.13 7.96 -1.69
CA LEU A 331 -2.78 9.19 -2.16
C LEU A 331 -3.54 9.89 -1.03
N ALA A 332 -4.30 9.17 -0.22
CA ALA A 332 -5.02 9.75 0.92
C ALA A 332 -4.05 10.40 1.93
N ALA A 333 -2.93 9.75 2.23
CA ALA A 333 -1.92 10.28 3.14
C ALA A 333 -1.22 11.52 2.57
N THR A 334 -0.65 11.41 1.37
CA THR A 334 0.11 12.50 0.73
C THR A 334 -0.76 13.71 0.42
N ALA A 335 -1.99 13.51 -0.06
CA ALA A 335 -2.95 14.59 -0.30
C ALA A 335 -3.34 15.32 1.00
N THR A 336 -3.46 14.59 2.12
CA THR A 336 -3.75 15.25 3.41
C THR A 336 -2.54 16.03 3.95
N LEU A 337 -1.32 15.52 3.74
CA LEU A 337 -0.08 16.17 4.18
C LEU A 337 0.24 17.44 3.37
N GLU A 338 -0.12 17.49 2.08
CA GLU A 338 0.00 18.71 1.26
C GLU A 338 -1.18 19.69 1.44
N GLY A 339 -2.22 19.31 2.17
CA GLY A 339 -3.39 20.14 2.42
C GLY A 339 -4.44 20.15 1.31
N ASN A 340 -4.43 19.18 0.39
CA ASN A 340 -5.45 19.00 -0.63
C ASN A 340 -6.61 18.15 -0.09
N SER A 341 -7.53 18.80 0.62
CA SER A 341 -8.62 18.14 1.34
C SER A 341 -9.58 17.39 0.42
N ALA A 342 -9.87 17.94 -0.76
CA ALA A 342 -10.77 17.30 -1.73
C ALA A 342 -10.20 15.96 -2.25
N VAL A 343 -8.92 15.94 -2.65
CA VAL A 343 -8.26 14.72 -3.14
C VAL A 343 -8.07 13.72 -2.00
N ALA A 344 -7.66 14.17 -0.82
CA ALA A 344 -7.50 13.33 0.36
C ALA A 344 -8.80 12.58 0.71
N TRP A 345 -9.92 13.31 0.77
CA TRP A 345 -11.21 12.71 1.08
C TRP A 345 -11.67 11.74 -0.01
N GLU A 346 -11.55 12.11 -1.28
CA GLU A 346 -11.94 11.22 -2.38
C GLU A 346 -11.10 9.94 -2.40
N ALA A 347 -9.78 10.04 -2.29
CA ALA A 347 -8.89 8.90 -2.24
C ALA A 347 -9.21 7.96 -1.07
N SER A 348 -9.50 8.50 0.12
CA SER A 348 -9.88 7.68 1.28
C SER A 348 -11.18 6.90 1.04
N LYS A 349 -12.19 7.51 0.41
CA LYS A 349 -13.45 6.83 0.06
C LYS A 349 -13.21 5.75 -0.99
N GLN A 350 -12.41 6.05 -2.01
CA GLN A 350 -12.06 5.07 -3.05
C GLN A 350 -11.32 3.88 -2.45
N LEU A 351 -10.39 4.11 -1.51
CA LEU A 351 -9.73 3.04 -0.78
C LEU A 351 -10.72 2.13 -0.03
N GLN A 352 -11.62 2.74 0.75
CA GLN A 352 -12.65 1.97 1.47
C GLN A 352 -13.56 1.20 0.50
N LEU A 353 -13.92 1.80 -0.64
CA LEU A 353 -14.76 1.17 -1.66
C LEU A 353 -14.08 -0.03 -2.33
N HIS A 354 -12.77 0.07 -2.61
CA HIS A 354 -11.98 -1.02 -3.20
C HIS A 354 -11.56 -2.08 -2.18
N THR A 355 -11.84 -1.86 -0.89
CA THR A 355 -11.55 -2.84 0.15
C THR A 355 -12.53 -4.02 0.04
N ALA A 356 -12.01 -5.23 -0.12
CA ALA A 356 -12.79 -6.45 -0.17
C ALA A 356 -13.37 -6.83 1.22
N THR A 357 -14.56 -6.29 1.53
CA THR A 357 -15.19 -6.40 2.86
C THR A 357 -15.64 -7.81 3.25
N ASP A 358 -15.72 -8.74 2.31
CA ASP A 358 -16.09 -10.13 2.53
C ASP A 358 -14.90 -10.97 3.05
N ILE A 359 -13.69 -10.69 2.57
CA ILE A 359 -12.47 -11.42 2.97
C ILE A 359 -11.69 -10.76 4.12
N MET A 360 -11.91 -9.47 4.43
CA MET A 360 -11.13 -8.75 5.48
C MET A 360 -11.26 -9.30 6.92
N ARG A 361 -12.08 -10.34 7.13
CA ARG A 361 -12.20 -11.08 8.40
C ARG A 361 -11.27 -12.29 8.47
N LEU A 362 -10.73 -12.72 7.33
CA LEU A 362 -9.77 -13.82 7.26
C LEU A 362 -8.44 -13.34 7.85
N PRO A 363 -7.74 -14.16 8.65
CA PRO A 363 -6.47 -13.76 9.27
C PRO A 363 -5.45 -13.19 8.30
N GLU A 364 -5.27 -13.83 7.14
CA GLU A 364 -4.34 -13.42 6.07
C GLU A 364 -4.66 -12.03 5.46
N TRP A 365 -5.92 -11.60 5.56
CA TRP A 365 -6.46 -10.38 4.92
C TRP A 365 -6.83 -9.30 5.94
N GLY A 366 -6.35 -9.43 7.18
CA GLY A 366 -6.66 -8.52 8.27
C GLY A 366 -6.30 -7.05 7.97
N THR A 367 -5.21 -6.81 7.24
CA THR A 367 -4.77 -5.48 6.78
C THR A 367 -5.87 -4.72 6.04
N LEU A 368 -6.78 -5.39 5.34
CA LEU A 368 -7.88 -4.73 4.64
C LEU A 368 -8.80 -3.95 5.60
N GLN A 369 -8.89 -4.35 6.87
CA GLN A 369 -9.59 -3.56 7.87
C GLN A 369 -8.91 -2.19 8.12
N HIS A 370 -7.59 -2.10 7.94
CA HIS A 370 -6.88 -0.83 8.01
C HIS A 370 -7.24 0.09 6.83
N TYR A 371 -7.28 -0.44 5.61
CA TYR A 371 -7.74 0.32 4.43
C TYR A 371 -9.18 0.80 4.58
N TYR A 372 -10.04 -0.04 5.14
CA TYR A 372 -11.42 0.31 5.42
C TYR A 372 -11.56 1.53 6.35
N ILE A 373 -10.64 1.78 7.29
CA ILE A 373 -10.78 2.84 8.30
C ILE A 373 -10.17 4.18 7.90
N ILE A 374 -9.41 4.25 6.81
CA ILE A 374 -8.70 5.48 6.40
C ILE A 374 -9.62 6.71 6.27
N PRO A 375 -10.88 6.60 5.77
CA PRO A 375 -11.82 7.73 5.79
C PRO A 375 -12.02 8.35 7.19
N TYR A 376 -12.05 7.54 8.24
CA TYR A 376 -12.27 8.06 9.61
C TYR A 376 -11.12 8.95 10.04
N TYR A 377 -9.89 8.50 9.80
CA TYR A 377 -8.72 9.26 10.17
C TYR A 377 -8.56 10.54 9.32
N VAL A 378 -8.78 10.47 8.00
CA VAL A 378 -8.76 11.66 7.13
C VAL A 378 -9.81 12.67 7.56
N ALA A 379 -11.03 12.21 7.83
CA ALA A 379 -12.11 13.08 8.27
C ALA A 379 -11.83 13.73 9.64
N VAL A 380 -11.17 13.04 10.57
CA VAL A 380 -10.75 13.61 11.85
C VAL A 380 -9.70 14.69 11.65
N LYS A 381 -8.68 14.43 10.82
CA LYS A 381 -7.60 15.39 10.56
C LYS A 381 -8.08 16.66 9.86
N LEU A 382 -9.07 16.52 8.97
CA LEU A 382 -9.69 17.62 8.23
C LEU A 382 -10.90 18.23 8.97
N SER A 383 -11.16 17.81 10.21
CA SER A 383 -12.23 18.34 11.05
C SER A 383 -13.63 18.27 10.43
N MET A 384 -13.89 17.20 9.67
CA MET A 384 -15.15 16.96 8.95
C MET A 384 -16.22 16.39 9.89
N TRP A 385 -16.55 17.11 10.96
CA TRP A 385 -17.36 16.61 12.08
C TRP A 385 -18.74 16.12 11.66
N ASP A 386 -19.46 16.87 10.83
CA ASP A 386 -20.79 16.47 10.35
C ASP A 386 -20.70 15.25 9.43
N THR A 387 -19.65 15.16 8.61
CA THR A 387 -19.39 13.98 7.79
C THR A 387 -19.19 12.75 8.66
N ILE A 388 -18.32 12.81 9.67
CA ILE A 388 -18.08 11.68 10.58
C ILE A 388 -19.38 11.19 11.24
N LEU A 389 -20.20 12.11 11.74
CA LEU A 389 -21.46 11.76 12.40
C LEU A 389 -22.49 11.17 11.44
N SER A 390 -22.34 11.38 10.13
CA SER A 390 -23.19 10.79 9.08
C SER A 390 -22.72 9.40 8.59
N ILE A 391 -21.48 8.99 8.87
CA ILE A 391 -20.97 7.69 8.43
C ILE A 391 -21.60 6.56 9.27
N ALA A 392 -22.20 5.60 8.58
CA ALA A 392 -22.81 4.43 9.21
C ALA A 392 -21.78 3.60 9.99
N ALA A 393 -22.23 2.97 11.08
CA ALA A 393 -21.38 2.07 11.85
C ALA A 393 -20.88 0.90 10.98
N PRO A 394 -19.62 0.45 11.16
CA PRO A 394 -19.11 -0.75 10.52
C PRO A 394 -19.97 -1.99 10.82
N ALA A 395 -19.89 -2.99 9.94
CA ALA A 395 -20.57 -4.27 10.16
C ALA A 395 -20.16 -4.92 11.50
N LYS A 396 -21.07 -5.70 12.09
CA LYS A 396 -20.82 -6.42 13.35
C LYS A 396 -19.58 -7.33 13.24
N GLY A 397 -18.84 -7.45 14.33
CA GLY A 397 -17.63 -8.30 14.43
C GLY A 397 -16.34 -7.65 13.93
N LEU A 398 -16.38 -6.44 13.35
CA LEU A 398 -15.20 -5.67 12.96
C LEU A 398 -14.73 -4.79 14.11
N VAL A 399 -14.06 -5.40 15.09
CA VAL A 399 -13.66 -4.73 16.34
C VAL A 399 -12.78 -3.51 16.07
N TYR A 400 -11.71 -3.67 15.29
CA TYR A 400 -10.79 -2.58 14.97
C TYR A 400 -11.49 -1.43 14.22
N PRO A 401 -12.21 -1.67 13.10
CA PRO A 401 -13.00 -0.63 12.45
C PRO A 401 -14.02 0.06 13.34
N LYS A 402 -14.67 -0.69 14.23
CA LYS A 402 -15.64 -0.12 15.17
C LYS A 402 -14.97 0.77 16.22
N ALA A 403 -13.79 0.39 16.71
CA ALA A 403 -13.01 1.20 17.63
C ALA A 403 -12.62 2.55 16.99
N ILE A 404 -12.06 2.52 15.78
CA ILE A 404 -11.69 3.76 15.06
C ILE A 404 -12.92 4.61 14.70
N TRP A 405 -14.07 3.98 14.41
CA TRP A 405 -15.33 4.70 14.21
C TRP A 405 -15.80 5.44 15.48
N HIS A 406 -15.75 4.80 16.65
CA HIS A 406 -16.06 5.46 17.93
C HIS A 406 -15.06 6.58 18.26
N TYR A 407 -13.76 6.36 18.01
CA TYR A 407 -12.75 7.40 18.13
C TYR A 407 -13.09 8.63 17.28
N ALA A 408 -13.36 8.44 15.99
CA ALA A 408 -13.66 9.54 15.09
C ALA A 408 -14.92 10.30 15.53
N ARG A 409 -15.98 9.58 15.92
CA ARG A 409 -17.21 10.19 16.44
C ARG A 409 -16.99 10.95 17.74
N GLY A 410 -16.18 10.41 18.65
CA GLY A 410 -15.77 11.10 19.87
C GLY A 410 -15.08 12.42 19.57
N MET A 411 -14.14 12.42 18.62
CA MET A 411 -13.45 13.62 18.14
C MET A 411 -14.43 14.62 17.49
N ALA A 412 -15.40 14.13 16.70
CA ALA A 412 -16.44 14.98 16.11
C ALA A 412 -17.33 15.65 17.15
N TYR A 413 -17.79 14.92 18.18
CA TYR A 413 -18.56 15.52 19.27
C TYR A 413 -17.73 16.50 20.09
N LEU A 414 -16.44 16.22 20.32
CA LEU A 414 -15.52 17.14 20.98
C LEU A 414 -15.38 18.46 20.20
N GLY A 415 -15.15 18.37 18.88
CA GLY A 415 -15.06 19.51 17.98
C GLY A 415 -16.37 20.30 17.84
N LYS A 416 -17.52 19.65 18.08
CA LYS A 416 -18.85 20.31 18.16
C LYS A 416 -19.23 20.76 19.57
N HIS A 417 -18.31 20.67 20.53
CA HIS A 417 -18.50 21.01 21.94
C HIS A 417 -19.60 20.22 22.68
N ASP A 418 -19.94 19.02 22.20
CA ASP A 418 -20.87 18.10 22.85
C ASP A 418 -20.13 17.09 23.73
N MET A 419 -19.79 17.53 24.94
CA MET A 419 -19.01 16.73 25.90
C MET A 419 -19.74 15.46 26.33
N SER A 420 -21.09 15.47 26.37
CA SER A 420 -21.86 14.30 26.81
C SER A 420 -21.74 13.17 25.81
N ASN A 421 -21.91 13.45 24.52
CA ASN A 421 -21.79 12.43 23.50
C ASN A 421 -20.32 12.05 23.23
N ALA A 422 -19.37 13.00 23.35
CA ALA A 422 -17.94 12.67 23.30
C ALA A 422 -17.55 11.63 24.38
N GLN A 423 -18.04 11.78 25.61
CA GLN A 423 -17.80 10.82 26.69
C GLN A 423 -18.45 9.45 26.39
N LYS A 424 -19.66 9.40 25.83
CA LYS A 424 -20.30 8.12 25.47
C LYS A 424 -19.53 7.36 24.39
N GLU A 425 -19.00 8.08 23.40
CA GLU A 425 -18.16 7.46 22.36
C GLU A 425 -16.84 6.98 22.95
N MET A 426 -16.25 7.73 23.90
CA MET A 426 -15.09 7.28 24.67
C MET A 426 -15.37 6.00 25.47
N ASP A 427 -16.48 5.96 26.21
CA ASP A 427 -16.85 4.78 27.00
C ASP A 427 -17.03 3.54 26.09
N SER A 428 -17.62 3.74 24.91
CA SER A 428 -17.78 2.69 23.90
C SER A 428 -16.45 2.23 23.31
N LEU A 429 -15.52 3.16 23.06
CA LEU A 429 -14.16 2.87 22.61
C LEU A 429 -13.39 2.06 23.67
N LEU A 430 -13.47 2.45 24.94
CA LEU A 430 -12.81 1.75 26.05
C LEU A 430 -13.26 0.29 26.18
N ILE A 431 -14.56 0.02 25.98
CA ILE A 431 -15.07 -1.37 25.98
C ILE A 431 -14.40 -2.21 24.88
N LEU A 432 -14.18 -1.65 23.69
CA LEU A 432 -13.58 -2.38 22.57
C LEU A 432 -12.08 -2.64 22.78
N THR A 433 -11.40 -1.81 23.57
CA THR A 433 -9.96 -2.00 23.83
C THR A 433 -9.63 -3.27 24.61
N ALA A 434 -10.62 -3.84 25.31
CA ALA A 434 -10.47 -5.10 26.05
C ALA A 434 -10.53 -6.35 25.15
N ASP A 435 -10.87 -6.21 23.88
CA ASP A 435 -10.97 -7.34 22.95
C ASP A 435 -9.58 -7.78 22.47
N THR A 436 -9.20 -9.03 22.79
CA THR A 436 -7.87 -9.57 22.50
C THR A 436 -7.61 -9.78 21.01
N SER A 437 -8.63 -9.75 20.14
CA SER A 437 -8.43 -9.84 18.69
C SER A 437 -7.54 -8.71 18.14
N LEU A 438 -7.55 -7.53 18.79
CA LEU A 438 -6.71 -6.40 18.41
C LEU A 438 -5.20 -6.69 18.51
N GLN A 439 -4.81 -7.59 19.42
CA GLN A 439 -3.41 -7.99 19.62
C GLN A 439 -2.90 -8.94 18.52
N HIS A 440 -3.81 -9.60 17.81
CA HIS A 440 -3.47 -10.58 16.77
C HIS A 440 -3.66 -10.03 15.37
N LEU A 441 -4.54 -9.03 15.23
CA LEU A 441 -4.73 -8.32 13.98
C LEU A 441 -3.60 -7.30 13.78
N THR A 442 -2.86 -7.45 12.68
CA THR A 442 -1.74 -6.58 12.33
C THR A 442 -1.99 -5.87 11.00
N VAL A 443 -1.34 -4.73 10.81
CA VAL A 443 -1.22 -4.08 9.50
C VAL A 443 0.01 -4.64 8.81
N TRP A 444 -0.20 -5.40 7.74
CA TRP A 444 0.85 -6.06 6.94
C TRP A 444 1.79 -6.99 7.72
N GLY A 445 1.37 -7.52 8.87
CA GLY A 445 2.26 -8.32 9.73
C GLY A 445 3.27 -7.49 10.55
N ILE A 446 3.17 -6.15 10.53
CA ILE A 446 4.18 -5.24 11.08
C ILE A 446 3.81 -4.73 12.47
N ASN A 447 2.70 -3.98 12.58
CA ASN A 447 2.24 -3.39 13.84
C ASN A 447 0.86 -3.93 14.23
N THR A 448 0.57 -4.00 15.53
CA THR A 448 -0.74 -4.47 16.01
C THR A 448 -1.79 -3.37 15.95
N THR A 449 -3.03 -3.76 15.69
CA THR A 449 -4.16 -2.80 15.76
C THR A 449 -4.49 -2.39 17.20
N ALA A 450 -4.04 -3.14 18.20
CA ALA A 450 -4.14 -2.75 19.60
C ALA A 450 -3.39 -1.45 19.88
N ASP A 451 -2.16 -1.30 19.37
CA ASP A 451 -1.36 -0.08 19.54
C ASP A 451 -2.07 1.13 18.93
N LEU A 452 -2.63 0.98 17.74
CA LEU A 452 -3.38 2.04 17.04
C LEU A 452 -4.65 2.45 17.81
N VAL A 453 -5.35 1.48 18.40
CA VAL A 453 -6.53 1.75 19.24
C VAL A 453 -6.12 2.44 20.55
N GLN A 454 -4.96 2.11 21.13
CA GLN A 454 -4.46 2.81 22.31
C GLN A 454 -4.07 4.27 22.01
N ILE A 455 -3.47 4.54 20.84
CA ILE A 455 -3.24 5.92 20.38
C ILE A 455 -4.58 6.66 20.27
N ALA A 456 -5.58 6.05 19.64
CA ALA A 456 -6.91 6.63 19.48
C ALA A 456 -7.58 6.97 20.83
N VAL A 457 -7.51 6.05 21.81
CA VAL A 457 -7.99 6.29 23.19
C VAL A 457 -7.30 7.50 23.79
N LYS A 458 -5.97 7.51 23.82
CA LYS A 458 -5.21 8.58 24.49
C LYS A 458 -5.46 9.94 23.85
N VAL A 459 -5.54 10.01 22.52
CA VAL A 459 -5.84 11.25 21.79
C VAL A 459 -7.25 11.75 22.14
N LEU A 460 -8.27 10.90 22.09
CA LEU A 460 -9.64 11.31 22.44
C LEU A 460 -9.75 11.71 23.93
N GLU A 461 -9.13 10.94 24.83
CA GLU A 461 -9.13 11.25 26.27
C GLU A 461 -8.46 12.60 26.52
N ALA A 462 -7.32 12.85 25.89
CA ALA A 462 -6.59 14.10 26.03
C ALA A 462 -7.44 15.30 25.62
N GLY A 463 -8.22 15.18 24.54
CA GLY A 463 -9.18 16.20 24.14
C GLY A 463 -10.29 16.42 25.15
N ILE A 464 -10.90 15.32 25.67
CA ILE A 464 -11.97 15.40 26.67
C ILE A 464 -11.47 16.10 27.95
N VAL A 465 -10.33 15.67 28.50
CA VAL A 465 -9.82 16.22 29.76
C VAL A 465 -9.28 17.64 29.59
N PHE A 466 -8.78 18.00 28.41
CA PHE A 466 -8.43 19.39 28.08
C PHE A 466 -9.65 20.31 28.22
N ARG A 467 -10.80 19.90 27.67
CA ARG A 467 -12.06 20.65 27.75
C ARG A 467 -12.67 20.69 29.15
N GLN A 468 -12.23 19.80 30.04
CA GLN A 468 -12.52 19.82 31.47
C GLN A 468 -11.51 20.67 32.27
N ASN A 469 -10.66 21.46 31.61
CA ASN A 469 -9.58 22.26 32.21
C ASN A 469 -8.49 21.43 32.92
N GLN A 470 -8.36 20.14 32.60
CA GLN A 470 -7.30 19.26 33.11
C GLN A 470 -6.11 19.23 32.15
N THR A 471 -5.57 20.40 31.81
CA THR A 471 -4.51 20.56 30.79
C THR A 471 -3.26 19.72 31.06
N ALA A 472 -2.84 19.61 32.32
CA ALA A 472 -1.68 18.78 32.68
C ALA A 472 -1.89 17.29 32.35
N ARG A 473 -3.11 16.78 32.58
CA ARG A 473 -3.48 15.40 32.22
C ARG A 473 -3.54 15.22 30.71
N SER A 474 -4.09 16.20 29.98
CA SER A 474 -4.12 16.18 28.52
C SER A 474 -2.72 16.07 27.92
N VAL A 475 -1.77 16.87 28.43
CA VAL A 475 -0.36 16.80 28.00
C VAL A 475 0.24 15.41 28.27
N SER A 476 0.07 14.85 29.48
CA SER A 476 0.58 13.51 29.81
C SER A 476 0.04 12.42 28.88
N LEU A 477 -1.27 12.44 28.60
CA LEU A 477 -1.90 11.47 27.71
C LEU A 477 -1.36 11.56 26.28
N LEU A 478 -1.12 12.78 25.78
CA LEU A 478 -0.55 12.99 24.44
C LEU A 478 0.93 12.62 24.38
N GLU A 479 1.70 12.84 25.45
CA GLU A 479 3.09 12.36 25.56
C GLU A 479 3.15 10.83 25.55
N GLU A 480 2.25 10.16 26.28
CA GLU A 480 2.13 8.70 26.25
C GLU A 480 1.72 8.17 24.87
N ALA A 481 0.80 8.85 24.18
CA ALA A 481 0.40 8.49 22.83
C ALA A 481 1.54 8.65 21.81
N VAL A 482 2.34 9.70 21.96
CA VAL A 482 3.56 9.89 21.17
C VAL A 482 4.58 8.78 21.41
N VAL A 483 4.72 8.26 22.63
CA VAL A 483 5.60 7.10 22.89
C VAL A 483 5.11 5.88 22.13
N ILE A 484 3.80 5.59 22.13
CA ILE A 484 3.23 4.47 21.38
C ILE A 484 3.44 4.67 19.87
N GLU A 485 3.19 5.88 19.36
CA GLU A 485 3.43 6.24 17.94
C GLU A 485 4.89 6.02 17.53
N ASP A 486 5.85 6.53 18.33
CA ASP A 486 7.29 6.39 18.08
C ASP A 486 7.75 4.91 18.20
N ASP A 487 7.02 4.09 18.98
CA ASP A 487 7.22 2.65 19.13
C ASP A 487 6.51 1.81 18.06
N LEU A 488 5.87 2.39 17.04
CA LEU A 488 5.43 1.65 15.86
C LEU A 488 6.61 1.38 14.91
N ASN A 489 6.70 0.16 14.39
CA ASN A 489 7.67 -0.18 13.34
C ASN A 489 7.37 0.58 12.05
N TYR A 490 8.40 0.78 11.24
CA TYR A 490 8.26 1.46 9.95
C TYR A 490 7.23 0.73 9.08
N ASN A 491 6.26 1.50 8.60
CA ASN A 491 5.28 1.07 7.61
C ASN A 491 4.95 2.27 6.72
N GLU A 492 4.32 2.03 5.59
CA GLU A 492 4.16 3.05 4.57
C GLU A 492 2.77 3.08 3.89
N PRO A 493 2.11 4.26 3.90
CA PRO A 493 2.27 5.29 4.93
C PRO A 493 2.20 4.67 6.34
N PRO A 494 2.73 5.34 7.38
CA PRO A 494 2.65 4.82 8.73
C PRO A 494 1.20 4.54 9.13
N ASP A 495 1.01 3.49 9.92
CA ASP A 495 -0.32 3.06 10.35
C ASP A 495 -1.07 4.14 11.15
N TRP A 496 -0.32 5.04 11.80
CA TRP A 496 -0.83 6.32 12.32
C TRP A 496 -0.22 7.51 11.56
N PHE A 497 -0.58 7.63 10.29
CA PHE A 497 -0.15 8.64 9.31
C PHE A 497 -0.27 10.13 9.72
N PHE A 498 -1.02 10.49 10.77
CA PHE A 498 -1.08 11.89 11.26
C PHE A 498 -0.53 12.04 12.67
N SER A 499 0.65 12.64 12.78
CA SER A 499 1.35 12.63 14.06
C SER A 499 0.54 13.20 15.24
N VAL A 500 0.60 12.49 16.37
CA VAL A 500 0.03 12.90 17.65
C VAL A 500 0.69 14.21 18.14
N ARG A 501 1.93 14.46 17.71
CA ARG A 501 2.67 15.69 18.02
C ARG A 501 1.93 16.96 17.59
N HIS A 502 1.08 16.89 16.57
CA HIS A 502 0.20 17.99 16.19
C HIS A 502 -0.79 18.37 17.30
N HIS A 503 -1.38 17.38 17.96
CA HIS A 503 -2.31 17.57 19.08
C HIS A 503 -1.55 18.07 20.32
N LEU A 504 -0.42 17.44 20.63
CA LEU A 504 0.43 17.81 21.78
C LEU A 504 0.91 19.26 21.68
N GLY A 505 1.44 19.65 20.52
CA GLY A 505 1.89 21.03 20.29
C GLY A 505 0.76 22.05 20.46
N ALA A 506 -0.44 21.77 19.92
CA ALA A 506 -1.59 22.67 20.04
C ALA A 506 -2.03 22.85 21.50
N VAL A 507 -2.08 21.77 22.28
CA VAL A 507 -2.40 21.83 23.73
C VAL A 507 -1.33 22.59 24.50
N LEU A 508 -0.05 22.38 24.21
CA LEU A 508 1.07 23.10 24.85
C LEU A 508 1.02 24.60 24.57
N LEU A 509 0.68 25.00 23.34
CA LEU A 509 0.47 26.41 22.98
C LEU A 509 -0.65 27.03 23.81
N LYS A 510 -1.82 26.38 23.93
CA LYS A 510 -2.91 26.87 24.78
C LYS A 510 -2.56 26.90 26.27
N ALA A 511 -1.65 26.02 26.70
CA ALA A 511 -1.14 25.97 28.06
C ALA A 511 -0.07 27.02 28.38
N GLY A 512 0.35 27.85 27.41
CA GLY A 512 1.45 28.82 27.60
C GLY A 512 2.85 28.20 27.58
N LYS A 513 2.99 26.91 27.23
CA LYS A 513 4.25 26.15 27.21
C LYS A 513 4.90 26.21 25.83
N TYR A 514 5.25 27.42 25.39
CA TYR A 514 5.64 27.68 24.00
C TYR A 514 6.98 27.03 23.61
N SER A 515 7.96 27.03 24.51
CA SER A 515 9.27 26.41 24.28
C SER A 515 9.16 24.89 24.15
N GLU A 516 8.27 24.26 24.94
CA GLU A 516 7.95 22.85 24.81
C GLU A 516 7.24 22.55 23.49
N ALA A 517 6.28 23.39 23.09
CA ALA A 517 5.60 23.25 21.79
C ALA A 517 6.59 23.33 20.61
N GLU A 518 7.53 24.29 20.64
CA GLU A 518 8.61 24.40 19.64
C GLU A 518 9.43 23.11 19.54
N LYS A 519 9.80 22.49 20.66
CA LYS A 519 10.54 21.21 20.66
C LYS A 519 9.71 20.08 20.02
N VAL A 520 8.41 20.02 20.32
CA VAL A 520 7.50 19.01 19.78
C VAL A 520 7.39 19.14 18.25
N TYR A 521 7.18 20.36 17.73
CA TYR A 521 7.08 20.56 16.28
C TYR A 521 8.41 20.35 15.55
N ASN A 522 9.54 20.76 16.14
CA ASN A 522 10.85 20.45 15.56
C ASN A 522 11.13 18.94 15.52
N ARG A 523 10.67 18.18 16.54
CA ARG A 523 10.78 16.72 16.53
C ARG A 523 9.91 16.08 15.46
N ASP A 524 8.68 16.58 15.26
CA ASP A 524 7.82 16.15 14.14
C ASP A 524 8.54 16.35 12.81
N LEU A 525 9.08 17.55 12.56
CA LEU A 525 9.75 17.92 11.30
C LEU A 525 11.05 17.16 11.01
N GLN A 526 11.65 16.50 12.00
CA GLN A 526 12.76 15.57 11.79
C GLN A 526 12.31 14.28 11.11
N THR A 527 11.09 13.82 11.41
CA THR A 527 10.47 12.62 10.83
C THR A 527 9.68 13.00 9.58
N TRP A 528 8.77 13.97 9.70
CA TRP A 528 7.89 14.47 8.66
C TRP A 528 8.41 15.79 8.10
N ARG A 529 9.42 15.69 7.23
CA ARG A 529 10.05 16.86 6.62
C ARG A 529 9.01 17.70 5.87
N LYS A 530 9.12 19.02 5.96
CA LYS A 530 8.20 19.97 5.27
C LYS A 530 6.72 19.79 5.62
N ASN A 531 6.38 19.17 6.74
CA ASN A 531 4.99 18.96 7.15
C ASN A 531 4.30 20.29 7.53
N GLY A 532 3.36 20.74 6.70
CA GLY A 532 2.66 22.02 6.87
C GLY A 532 1.91 22.14 8.20
N TRP A 533 1.37 21.03 8.72
CA TRP A 533 0.68 21.00 10.01
C TRP A 533 1.62 21.29 11.18
N ALA A 534 2.85 20.77 11.16
CA ALA A 534 3.86 21.06 12.17
C ALA A 534 4.46 22.46 11.98
N LEU A 535 4.66 22.90 10.74
CA LEU A 535 5.24 24.22 10.42
C LEU A 535 4.36 25.39 10.90
N ILE A 536 3.04 25.31 10.73
CA ILE A 536 2.13 26.35 11.26
C ILE A 536 2.16 26.40 12.80
N GLY A 537 2.26 25.23 13.44
CA GLY A 537 2.41 25.12 14.88
C GLY A 537 3.73 25.69 15.39
N LEU A 538 4.84 25.39 14.70
CA LEU A 538 6.16 25.92 14.98
C LEU A 538 6.19 27.45 14.85
N TYR A 539 5.61 27.99 13.78
CA TYR A 539 5.45 29.44 13.60
C TYR A 539 4.75 30.07 14.82
N ASN A 540 3.60 29.53 15.22
CA ASN A 540 2.84 30.03 16.37
C ASN A 540 3.66 29.97 17.68
N ALA A 541 4.38 28.87 17.91
CA ALA A 541 5.24 28.69 19.08
C ALA A 541 6.37 29.72 19.14
N LEU A 542 6.98 30.04 18.00
CA LEU A 542 8.07 31.00 17.89
C LEU A 542 7.59 32.44 18.05
N GLU A 543 6.45 32.80 17.45
CA GLU A 543 5.84 34.13 17.63
C GLU A 543 5.48 34.39 19.08
N LEU A 544 4.88 33.41 19.78
CA LEU A 544 4.53 33.53 21.20
C LEU A 544 5.75 33.60 22.13
N GLN A 545 6.92 33.20 21.64
CA GLN A 545 8.21 33.39 22.32
C GLN A 545 8.93 34.69 21.92
N ASN A 546 8.36 35.51 21.01
CA ASN A 546 8.99 36.68 20.41
C ASN A 546 10.27 36.36 19.60
N LYS A 547 10.39 35.15 19.06
CA LYS A 547 11.48 34.71 18.17
C LYS A 547 11.15 35.02 16.70
N HIS A 548 10.99 36.30 16.38
CA HIS A 548 10.39 36.74 15.11
C HIS A 548 11.16 36.32 13.85
N SER A 549 12.50 36.24 13.90
CA SER A 549 13.30 35.84 12.74
C SER A 549 13.09 34.36 12.39
N GLU A 550 13.11 33.50 13.42
CA GLU A 550 12.86 32.07 13.31
C GLU A 550 11.40 31.81 12.93
N ALA A 551 10.45 32.56 13.51
CA ALA A 551 9.05 32.49 13.14
C ALA A 551 8.84 32.81 11.66
N GLN A 552 9.43 33.88 11.14
CA GLN A 552 9.33 34.23 9.73
C GLN A 552 9.92 33.15 8.82
N SER A 553 10.97 32.45 9.26
CA SER A 553 11.55 31.31 8.55
C SER A 553 10.59 30.11 8.53
N ALA A 554 9.99 29.77 9.68
CA ALA A 554 8.98 28.72 9.77
C ALA A 554 7.73 29.04 8.93
N LYS A 555 7.32 30.31 8.88
CA LYS A 555 6.20 30.79 8.06
C LYS A 555 6.49 30.66 6.57
N ALA A 556 7.67 31.05 6.10
CA ALA A 556 8.05 30.88 4.70
C ALA A 556 8.08 29.39 4.30
N ALA A 557 8.59 28.52 5.18
CA ALA A 557 8.55 27.07 4.97
C ALA A 557 7.11 26.53 4.94
N PHE A 558 6.23 27.02 5.82
CA PHE A 558 4.80 26.69 5.81
C PHE A 558 4.13 27.09 4.49
N GLU A 559 4.35 28.33 4.03
CA GLU A 559 3.76 28.84 2.79
C GLU A 559 4.20 28.02 1.57
N GLU A 560 5.44 27.55 1.54
CA GLU A 560 5.93 26.64 0.49
C GLU A 560 5.32 25.23 0.60
N ALA A 561 5.26 24.67 1.81
CA ALA A 561 4.68 23.34 2.05
C ALA A 561 3.17 23.29 1.78
N TRP A 562 2.47 24.40 1.99
CA TRP A 562 1.00 24.50 1.94
C TRP A 562 0.48 25.16 0.65
N LYS A 563 1.34 25.40 -0.35
CA LYS A 563 0.98 26.14 -1.58
C LYS A 563 -0.03 25.42 -2.48
N TYR A 564 -0.16 24.10 -2.35
CA TYR A 564 -1.12 23.29 -3.09
C TYR A 564 -2.41 23.02 -2.31
N ALA A 565 -2.50 23.50 -1.08
CA ALA A 565 -3.65 23.25 -0.23
C ALA A 565 -4.89 24.01 -0.73
N ASP A 566 -6.05 23.38 -0.58
CA ASP A 566 -7.35 23.96 -0.95
C ASP A 566 -8.05 24.66 0.23
N PHE A 567 -7.44 24.65 1.42
CA PHE A 567 -7.91 25.34 2.61
C PHE A 567 -6.75 25.93 3.43
N LYS A 568 -7.06 26.89 4.30
CA LYS A 568 -6.07 27.52 5.20
C LYS A 568 -6.18 26.91 6.58
N ILE A 569 -5.03 26.67 7.21
CA ILE A 569 -4.93 26.28 8.61
C ILE A 569 -4.27 27.40 9.42
N ARG A 570 -4.67 27.51 10.69
CA ARG A 570 -4.08 28.44 11.67
C ARG A 570 -3.47 27.72 12.87
N SER A 571 -3.78 26.44 13.03
CA SER A 571 -3.32 25.55 14.08
C SER A 571 -2.88 24.22 13.45
N SER A 572 -2.03 23.47 14.16
CA SER A 572 -1.66 22.10 13.79
C SER A 572 -2.80 21.10 14.04
N SER A 573 -3.76 21.47 14.88
CA SER A 573 -4.86 20.61 15.35
C SER A 573 -5.98 21.44 16.02
N ASP A 574 -7.21 20.95 15.89
CA ASP A 574 -8.41 21.56 16.48
C ASP A 574 -8.77 20.97 17.86
N ILE A 575 -8.02 20.00 18.38
CA ILE A 575 -8.27 19.37 19.69
C ILE A 575 -8.35 20.36 20.87
N ALA A 576 -7.72 21.52 20.70
CA ALA A 576 -7.61 22.57 21.71
C ALA A 576 -8.42 23.84 21.33
N GLU A 577 -9.26 23.75 20.30
CA GLU A 577 -10.16 24.81 19.84
C GLU A 577 -11.58 24.73 20.45
#